data_AF-A0A846E2C7-F1
#
_entry.id   AF-A0A846E2C7-F1
#
_cell.length_a   1.000
_cell.length_b   1.000
_cell.length_c   1.000
_cell.angle_alpha   90.00
_cell.angle_beta   90.00
_cell.angle_gamma   90.00
#
_symmetry.space_group_name_H-M   'P 1'
#
loop_
_entity.id
_entity.type
_entity.pdbx_description
1 polymer ?
#
loop_
_entity_poly.entity_id
_entity_poly.type
_entity_poly.pdbx_seq_one_letter_code
_entity_poly.pdbx_strand_id
1 'polypeptide(L)' 'MSQYIIGIDIGTTSTKAVLFTPQGEVVCKHLVEYPLLTPVPGAAEQ' A
#
# COMPACT_ATOMS: atom_id res chain seq x y z
N MET A 1 1.48 26.47 -6.75
CA MET A 1 0.93 25.28 -6.06
C MET A 1 2.05 24.25 -5.95
N SER A 2 2.16 23.56 -4.82
CA SER A 2 3.13 22.47 -4.65
C SER A 2 2.57 21.19 -5.29
N GLN A 3 3.36 20.54 -6.13
CA GLN A 3 3.00 19.28 -6.79
C GLN A 3 3.53 18.11 -5.95
N TYR A 4 2.74 17.04 -5.87
CA TYR A 4 3.12 15.79 -5.21
C TYR A 4 2.64 14.60 -6.03
N ILE A 5 3.25 13.43 -5.78
CA ILE A 5 2.91 12.16 -6.41
C ILE A 5 2.57 11.17 -5.30
N ILE A 6 1.47 10.42 -5.44
CA ILE A 6 1.15 9.31 -4.55
C ILE A 6 1.42 7.99 -5.27
N GLY A 7 2.25 7.14 -4.66
CA GLY A 7 2.39 5.74 -5.03
C GLY A 7 1.51 4.88 -4.13
N ILE A 8 0.74 3.97 -4.72
CA ILE A 8 -0.07 2.97 -4.00
C ILE A 8 0.47 1.59 -4.34
N ASP A 9 0.81 0.83 -3.30
CA ASP A 9 1.27 -0.55 -3.34
C ASP A 9 0.19 -1.42 -2.66
N ILE A 10 -0.54 -2.18 -3.47
CA ILE A 10 -1.63 -3.06 -3.01
C ILE A 10 -1.04 -4.46 -2.85
N GLY A 11 -0.62 -4.77 -1.63
CA GLY A 11 -0.06 -6.08 -1.28
C GLY A 11 -1.14 -7.12 -0.97
N THR A 12 -0.72 -8.34 -0.67
CA THR A 12 -1.63 -9.44 -0.32
C THR A 12 -2.23 -9.31 1.08
N THR A 13 -1.58 -8.60 2.00
CA THR A 13 -2.02 -8.45 3.40
C THR A 13 -2.04 -7.00 3.88
N SER A 14 -1.70 -6.04 3.02
CA SER A 14 -1.74 -4.63 3.37
C SER A 14 -1.73 -3.76 2.13
N THR A 15 -2.28 -2.56 2.25
CA THR A 15 -2.11 -1.49 1.27
C THR A 15 -1.21 -0.42 1.88
N LYS A 16 -0.22 0.00 1.09
CA LYS A 16 0.72 1.06 1.45
C LYS A 16 0.56 2.22 0.49
N ALA A 17 0.39 3.42 1.04
CA ALA A 17 0.43 4.67 0.29
C ALA A 17 1.65 5.48 0.69
N VAL A 18 2.39 6.00 -0.29
CA VAL A 18 3.56 6.84 -0.08
C VAL A 18 3.39 8.13 -0.87
N LEU A 19 3.56 9.27 -0.21
CA LEU A 19 3.57 10.59 -0.82
C LEU A 19 5.01 10.97 -1.15
N PHE A 20 5.25 11.36 -2.39
CA PHE A 20 6.55 11.78 -2.90
C PHE A 20 6.53 13.22 -3.39
N THR A 21 7.68 13.88 -3.30
CA THR A 21 7.95 15.10 -4.07
C THR A 21 8.17 14.76 -5.55
N PRO A 22 8.13 15.74 -6.47
CA PRO A 22 8.45 15.50 -7.88
C PRO A 22 9.88 15.00 -8.14
N GLN A 23 10.80 15.18 -7.17
CA GLN A 23 12.18 14.69 -7.22
C GLN A 23 12.32 13.24 -6.71
N GLY A 24 11.22 12.63 -6.25
CA GLY A 24 11.20 11.26 -5.73
C GLY A 24 11.47 11.14 -4.22
N GLU A 25 11.59 12.26 -3.50
CA GLU A 25 11.81 12.24 -2.05
C GLU A 25 10.52 11.85 -1.31
N VAL A 26 10.63 11.00 -0.29
CA VAL A 26 9.50 10.57 0.53
C VAL A 26 9.10 11.68 1.50
N VAL A 27 7.83 12.11 1.41
CA VAL A 27 7.23 13.09 2.33
C VAL A 27 6.59 12.38 3.52
N CYS A 28 5.76 11.37 3.24
CA CYS A 28 5.13 10.54 4.25
C CYS A 28 4.69 9.19 3.68
N LYS A 29 4.38 8.25 4.56
CA LYS A 29 3.83 6.95 4.20
C LYS A 29 2.79 6.50 5.22
N HIS A 30 1.81 5.73 4.76
CA HIS A 30 0.85 5.05 5.61
C HIS A 30 0.62 3.62 5.12
N LEU A 31 0.36 2.72 6.06
CA LEU A 31 0.14 1.30 5.80
C LEU A 31 -1.06 0.85 6.62
N VAL A 32 -1.98 0.15 5.96
CA VAL A 32 -3.13 -0.50 6.60
C VAL A 32 -3.10 -1.97 6.24
N GLU A 33 -3.11 -2.82 7.26
CA GLU A 33 -3.16 -4.27 7.11
C GLU A 33 -4.61 -4.75 6.93
N TYR A 34 -4.76 -5.85 6.19
CA TYR A 34 -5.97 -6.65 6.10
C TYR A 34 -5.60 -8.13 6.25
N PRO A 35 -6.49 -8.96 6.82
CA PRO A 35 -6.22 -10.38 6.99
C PRO A 35 -6.04 -11.06 5.62
N LEU A 36 -5.44 -12.25 5.58
CA LEU A 36 -5.53 -13.17 4.45
C LEU A 36 -6.48 -14.30 4.86
N LEU A 37 -7.53 -14.55 4.08
CA LEU A 37 -8.51 -15.58 4.41
C LEU A 37 -8.06 -16.91 3.81
N THR A 38 -8.08 -17.95 4.65
CA THR A 38 -7.76 -19.33 4.28
C THR A 38 -8.95 -20.25 4.63
N PRO A 39 -10.10 -20.14 3.92
CA PRO A 39 -11.32 -20.84 4.30
C PRO A 39 -11.20 -22.36 4.19
N VAL A 40 -10.33 -22.85 3.30
CA VAL A 40 -9.98 -24.27 3.15
C VAL A 40 -8.46 -24.42 2.99
N PRO A 41 -7.88 -25.59 3.32
CA PRO A 41 -6.45 -25.84 3.11
C PRO A 41 -6.03 -25.57 1.67
N GLY A 42 -5.01 -24.73 1.49
CA GLY A 42 -4.46 -24.36 0.18
C GLY A 42 -5.13 -23.17 -0.51
N ALA A 43 -6.21 -22.62 0.03
CA ALA A 43 -6.81 -21.37 -0.45
C ALA A 43 -6.19 -20.14 0.21
N ALA A 44 -6.09 -19.05 -0.56
CA ALA A 44 -5.65 -17.73 -0.10
C ALA A 44 -6.49 -16.67 -0.84
N GLU A 45 -7.42 -16.03 -0.14
CA GLU A 45 -8.36 -15.06 -0.70
C GLU A 45 -8.14 -13.69 -0.06
N GLN A 46 -8.20 -12.61 -0.87
CA GLN A 46 -8.38 -11.18 -0.52
C GLN A 46 -8.94 -10.39 -1.70
#